data_AF-A0A317XZU0-F1
#
_entry.id   AF-A0A317XZU0-F1
#
_cell.length_a   1.000
_cell.length_b   1.000
_cell.length_c   1.000
_cell.angle_alpha   90.00
_cell.angle_beta   90.00
_cell.angle_gamma   90.00
#
_symmetry.space_group_name_H-M   'P 1'
#
loop_
_entity.id
_entity.type
_entity.pdbx_description
1 polymer ?
#
loop_
_entity_poly.entity_id
_entity_poly.type
_entity_poly.pdbx_seq_one_letter_code
_entity_poly.pdbx_strand_id
1 'polypeptide(L)'
;AQLPTVPYDREAIYTALERFDENEPEFQAGLQTILGPMQQSGVPADKIEETRQRAKVFFWSQSAGVQVDYADYKAWKESQTAPDAAAGSVAEGTAKEPYPASFDAIAELIATGKTDQIPGIREIPLQINEQPPSQAVLDRPLKPWER
;
A
#
# COMPACT_ATOMS: atom_id res chain seq x y z
N ALA A 1 24.38 2.27 -2.21
CA ALA A 1 24.28 0.93 -2.81
C ALA A 1 22.93 0.36 -2.42
N GLN A 2 21.95 0.45 -3.32
CA GLN A 2 20.63 -0.17 -3.14
C GLN A 2 20.84 -1.67 -3.36
N LEU A 3 20.57 -2.49 -2.34
CA LEU A 3 20.64 -3.95 -2.46
C LEU A 3 19.67 -4.42 -3.55
N PRO A 4 19.99 -5.49 -4.30
CA PRO A 4 19.06 -6.07 -5.26
C PRO A 4 17.87 -6.68 -4.49
N THR A 5 16.70 -6.06 -4.59
CA THR A 5 15.42 -6.69 -4.23
C THR A 5 15.27 -7.90 -5.15
N VAL A 6 15.61 -9.07 -4.63
CA VAL A 6 15.18 -10.35 -5.20
C VAL A 6 13.65 -10.28 -5.33
N PRO A 7 13.05 -10.68 -6.46
CA PRO A 7 11.60 -10.70 -6.62
C PRO A 7 11.04 -11.77 -5.69
N TYR A 8 10.81 -11.41 -4.43
CA TYR A 8 9.95 -12.18 -3.55
C TYR A 8 8.53 -11.98 -4.06
N ASP A 9 7.88 -13.05 -4.51
CA ASP A 9 6.43 -13.05 -4.76
C ASP A 9 5.71 -12.78 -3.44
N ARG A 10 5.52 -11.49 -3.12
CA ARG A 10 4.88 -11.02 -1.88
C ARG A 10 3.48 -11.63 -1.74
N GLU A 11 2.78 -11.80 -2.85
CA GLU A 11 1.48 -12.47 -2.89
C GLU A 11 1.54 -13.94 -2.46
N ALA A 12 2.55 -14.69 -2.91
CA ALA A 12 2.74 -16.08 -2.50
C ALA A 12 3.04 -16.18 -1.00
N ILE A 13 3.85 -15.24 -0.49
CA ILE A 13 4.17 -15.11 0.93
C ILE A 13 2.90 -14.85 1.75
N TYR A 14 2.10 -13.84 1.39
CA TYR A 14 0.91 -13.49 2.14
C TYR A 14 -0.19 -14.57 2.06
N THR A 15 -0.33 -15.22 0.90
CA THR A 15 -1.23 -16.36 0.73
C THR A 15 -0.80 -17.54 1.61
N ALA A 16 0.50 -17.83 1.69
CA ALA A 16 1.03 -18.85 2.59
C ALA A 16 0.83 -18.48 4.06
N LEU A 17 0.90 -17.19 4.40
CA LEU A 17 0.66 -16.67 5.74
C LEU A 17 -0.81 -16.81 6.17
N GLU A 18 -1.76 -16.67 5.26
CA GLU A 18 -3.18 -16.92 5.54
C GLU A 18 -3.47 -18.41 5.77
N ARG A 19 -2.73 -19.29 5.10
CA ARG A 19 -2.83 -20.74 5.32
C ARG A 19 -2.11 -21.22 6.57
N PHE A 20 -1.30 -20.37 7.21
CA PHE A 20 -0.56 -20.74 8.40
C PHE A 20 -1.49 -21.07 9.57
N ASP A 21 -1.26 -22.24 10.18
CA ASP A 21 -2.01 -22.73 11.33
C ASP A 21 -1.48 -22.12 12.63
N GLU A 22 -2.35 -21.39 13.33
CA GLU A 22 -2.00 -20.70 14.58
C GLU A 22 -2.03 -21.63 15.81
N ASN A 23 -2.35 -22.92 15.67
CA ASN A 23 -2.41 -23.87 16.79
C ASN A 23 -1.04 -24.47 17.18
N GLU A 24 0.05 -24.06 16.55
CA GLU A 24 1.39 -24.49 16.92
C GLU A 24 1.71 -24.20 18.40
N PRO A 25 2.19 -25.18 19.18
CA PRO A 25 2.38 -25.04 20.63
C PRO A 25 3.46 -24.00 20.97
N GLU A 26 4.52 -23.91 20.15
CA GLU A 26 5.61 -22.94 20.33
C GLU A 26 5.13 -21.51 20.10
N PHE A 27 4.28 -21.32 19.09
CA PHE A 27 3.66 -20.03 18.79
C PHE A 27 2.70 -19.59 19.90
N GLN A 28 1.86 -20.48 20.40
CA GLN A 28 0.93 -20.20 21.51
C GLN A 28 1.66 -19.84 22.81
N ALA A 29 2.74 -20.55 23.13
CA ALA A 29 3.56 -20.25 24.29
C ALA A 29 4.21 -18.85 24.18
N GLY A 30 4.74 -18.51 23.01
CA GLY A 30 5.29 -17.18 22.73
C GLY A 30 4.22 -16.08 22.81
N LEU A 31 3.06 -16.32 22.22
CA LEU A 31 1.91 -15.40 22.28
C LEU A 31 1.45 -15.14 23.72
N GLN A 32 1.29 -16.18 24.55
CA GLN A 32 0.88 -16.01 25.94
C GLN A 32 1.88 -15.17 26.75
N THR A 33 3.18 -15.31 26.47
CA THR A 33 4.22 -14.52 27.14
C THR A 33 4.09 -13.02 26.87
N ILE A 34 3.62 -12.65 25.68
CA ILE A 34 3.42 -11.25 25.27
C ILE A 34 2.03 -10.73 25.69
N LEU A 35 0.99 -11.55 25.47
CA LEU A 35 -0.40 -11.18 25.70
C LEU A 35 -0.79 -11.21 27.18
N GLY A 36 -0.21 -12.10 27.99
CA GLY A 36 -0.51 -12.21 29.42
C GLY A 36 -0.32 -10.89 30.18
N PRO A 37 0.86 -10.24 30.08
CA PRO A 37 1.08 -8.92 30.68
C PRO A 37 0.15 -7.83 30.11
N MET A 38 -0.17 -7.92 28.81
CA MET A 38 -1.02 -6.94 28.12
C MET A 38 -2.47 -7.00 28.60
N GLN A 39 -3.00 -8.22 28.78
CA GLN A 39 -4.33 -8.47 29.32
C GLN A 39 -4.44 -8.02 30.78
N GLN A 40 -3.41 -8.30 31.60
CA GLN A 40 -3.37 -7.87 33.00
C GLN A 40 -3.31 -6.34 33.15
N SER A 41 -2.69 -5.67 32.18
CA SER A 41 -2.57 -4.20 32.15
C SER A 41 -3.86 -3.49 31.69
N GLY A 42 -4.92 -4.24 31.36
CA GLY A 42 -6.21 -3.66 30.95
C GLY A 42 -6.21 -3.04 29.56
N VAL A 43 -5.33 -3.52 28.67
CA VAL A 43 -5.28 -3.06 27.27
C VAL A 43 -6.57 -3.48 26.53
N PRO A 44 -7.13 -2.63 25.65
CA PRO A 44 -8.34 -2.96 24.89
C PRO A 44 -8.16 -4.19 23.98
N ALA A 45 -9.25 -4.93 23.77
CA ALA A 45 -9.28 -6.15 22.97
C ALA A 45 -8.75 -5.95 21.54
N ASP A 46 -9.03 -4.81 20.91
CA ASP A 46 -8.52 -4.47 19.57
C ASP A 46 -6.99 -4.49 19.47
N LYS A 47 -6.31 -4.05 20.54
CA LYS A 47 -4.84 -4.02 20.58
C LYS A 47 -4.24 -5.39 20.84
N ILE A 48 -4.94 -6.23 21.62
CA ILE A 48 -4.56 -7.62 21.83
C ILE A 48 -4.63 -8.39 20.50
N GLU A 49 -5.69 -8.17 19.71
CA GLU A 49 -5.83 -8.78 18.38
C GLU A 49 -4.77 -8.26 17.39
N GLU A 50 -4.47 -6.95 17.38
CA GLU A 50 -3.39 -6.37 16.57
C GLU A 50 -2.03 -6.99 16.93
N THR A 51 -1.73 -7.13 18.22
CA THR A 51 -0.49 -7.76 18.70
C THR A 51 -0.42 -9.24 18.33
N ARG A 52 -1.53 -9.98 18.43
CA ARG A 52 -1.61 -11.37 17.99
C ARG A 52 -1.28 -11.50 16.49
N GLN A 53 -1.88 -10.66 15.65
CA GLN A 53 -1.62 -10.68 14.22
C GLN A 53 -0.18 -10.29 13.89
N ARG A 54 0.40 -9.30 14.58
CA ARG A 54 1.82 -8.95 14.44
C ARG A 54 2.74 -10.12 14.78
N ALA A 55 2.48 -10.78 15.90
CA ALA A 55 3.23 -11.95 16.31
C ALA A 55 3.12 -13.10 15.29
N LYS A 56 1.94 -13.33 14.70
CA LYS A 56 1.75 -14.29 13.60
C LYS A 56 2.65 -13.96 12.41
N VAL A 57 2.63 -12.70 11.96
CA VAL A 57 3.46 -12.25 10.84
C VAL A 57 4.94 -12.43 11.13
N PHE A 58 5.36 -12.02 12.34
CA PHE A 58 6.74 -12.16 12.78
C PHE A 58 7.20 -13.63 12.83
N PHE A 59 6.41 -14.52 13.44
CA PHE A 59 6.74 -15.93 13.56
C PHE A 59 6.87 -16.61 12.19
N TRP A 60 5.92 -16.36 11.29
CA TRP A 60 5.99 -16.88 9.92
C TRP A 60 7.20 -16.33 9.18
N SER A 61 7.50 -15.02 9.31
CA SER A 61 8.66 -14.37 8.71
C SER A 61 9.98 -14.99 9.17
N GLN A 62 10.04 -15.36 10.46
CA GLN A 62 11.19 -16.03 11.06
C GLN A 62 11.34 -17.47 10.56
N SER A 63 10.24 -18.21 10.40
CA SER A 63 10.23 -19.58 9.89
C SER A 63 10.59 -19.65 8.39
N ALA A 64 10.06 -18.73 7.58
CA ALA A 64 10.33 -18.64 6.16
C ALA A 64 11.71 -18.03 5.82
N GLY A 65 12.38 -17.39 6.79
CA GLY A 65 13.63 -16.67 6.57
C GLY A 65 13.48 -15.41 5.72
N VAL A 66 12.26 -14.90 5.57
CA VAL A 66 11.92 -13.72 4.76
C VAL A 66 11.43 -12.62 5.68
N GLN A 67 11.95 -11.41 5.53
CA GLN A 67 11.47 -10.26 6.30
C GLN A 67 10.10 -9.82 5.78
N VAL A 68 9.06 -9.91 6.61
CA VAL A 68 7.70 -9.50 6.28
C VAL A 68 7.25 -8.45 7.29
N ASP A 69 6.88 -7.26 6.78
CA ASP A 69 6.35 -6.19 7.62
C ASP A 69 4.83 -6.36 7.83
N TYR A 70 4.36 -6.10 9.05
CA TYR A 70 2.94 -6.20 9.39
C TYR A 70 2.09 -5.14 8.70
N ALA A 71 2.61 -3.92 8.51
CA ALA A 71 1.88 -2.86 7.82
C ALA A 71 1.69 -3.20 6.33
N ASP A 72 2.70 -3.81 5.69
CA ASP A 72 2.58 -4.31 4.32
C ASP A 72 1.55 -5.45 4.20
N TYR A 73 1.59 -6.43 5.10
CA TYR A 73 0.60 -7.52 5.12
C TYR A 73 -0.82 -7.00 5.36
N LYS A 74 -0.99 -6.04 6.27
CA LYS A 74 -2.28 -5.42 6.54
C LYS A 74 -2.82 -4.69 5.31
N ALA A 75 -1.99 -3.89 4.65
CA ALA A 75 -2.37 -3.19 3.42
C ALA A 75 -2.75 -4.18 2.30
N TRP A 76 -2.02 -5.29 2.15
CA TRP A 76 -2.37 -6.36 1.20
C TRP A 76 -3.70 -7.02 1.55
N LYS A 77 -3.96 -7.30 2.84
CA LYS A 77 -5.22 -7.90 3.31
C LYS A 77 -6.41 -6.96 3.14
N GLU A 78 -6.22 -5.67 3.40
CA GLU A 78 -7.23 -4.63 3.12
C GLU A 78 -7.50 -4.53 1.60
N SER A 79 -6.47 -4.68 0.77
CA SER A 79 -6.60 -4.74 -0.69
C SER A 79 -7.29 -6.01 -1.19
N GLN A 80 -7.22 -7.13 -0.45
CA GLN A 80 -7.95 -8.37 -0.79
C GLN A 80 -9.39 -8.43 -0.25
N THR A 81 -9.66 -7.81 0.89
CA THR A 81 -10.98 -7.87 1.55
C THR A 81 -11.90 -6.72 1.15
N ALA A 82 -11.37 -5.64 0.58
CA ALA A 82 -12.17 -4.63 -0.10
C ALA A 82 -12.30 -4.98 -1.59
N PRO A 83 -13.48 -5.40 -2.08
CA PRO A 83 -13.73 -5.36 -3.53
C PRO A 83 -13.84 -3.92 -4.05
N ASP A 84 -13.91 -2.92 -3.18
CA ASP A 84 -13.94 -1.49 -3.51
C ASP A 84 -13.75 -0.69 -2.20
N ALA A 85 -12.55 -0.20 -1.91
CA ALA A 85 -12.30 1.01 -1.09
C ALA A 85 -10.83 1.14 -0.66
N ALA A 86 -10.22 2.23 -1.14
CA ALA A 86 -9.11 2.96 -0.51
C ALA A 86 -7.70 2.35 -0.62
N ALA A 87 -7.17 2.44 -1.84
CA ALA A 87 -5.77 2.81 -2.00
C ALA A 87 -5.52 4.21 -1.42
N GLY A 88 -4.41 4.34 -0.69
CA GLY A 88 -3.49 5.48 -0.78
C GLY A 88 -3.99 6.84 -0.32
N SER A 89 -3.61 7.20 0.91
CA SER A 89 -3.49 8.60 1.34
C SER A 89 -2.57 9.38 0.39
N VAL A 90 -3.15 10.23 -0.46
CA VAL A 90 -2.54 11.49 -0.89
C VAL A 90 -3.53 12.61 -0.63
N ALA A 91 -3.34 13.32 0.48
CA ALA A 91 -3.95 14.61 0.69
C ALA A 91 -3.19 15.63 -0.17
N GLU A 92 -3.84 16.18 -1.19
CA GLU A 92 -4.14 17.63 -1.30
C GLU A 92 -4.77 17.93 -2.69
N GLY A 93 -5.96 18.54 -2.71
CA GLY A 93 -6.46 19.28 -3.88
C GLY A 93 -7.67 18.72 -4.64
N THR A 94 -8.87 18.97 -4.11
CA THR A 94 -10.15 19.23 -4.83
C THR A 94 -10.77 18.18 -5.77
N ALA A 95 -12.04 17.85 -5.49
CA ALA A 95 -13.02 17.11 -6.31
C ALA A 95 -12.74 15.60 -6.52
N LYS A 96 -13.45 14.78 -5.75
CA LYS A 96 -13.50 13.32 -5.85
C LYS A 96 -14.26 12.90 -7.12
N GLU A 97 -13.54 12.71 -8.23
CA GLU A 97 -14.06 11.94 -9.36
C GLU A 97 -13.92 10.43 -9.04
N PRO A 98 -14.95 9.60 -9.27
CA PRO A 98 -14.86 8.17 -8.99
C PRO A 98 -13.79 7.52 -9.86
N TYR A 99 -12.81 6.90 -9.19
CA TYR A 99 -11.73 6.15 -9.81
C TYR A 99 -12.29 4.91 -10.53
N PRO A 100 -11.70 4.46 -11.65
CA PRO A 100 -12.28 3.45 -12.52
C PRO A 100 -12.46 2.06 -11.88
N ALA A 101 -13.42 1.30 -12.45
CA ALA A 101 -13.55 -0.14 -12.24
C ALA A 101 -12.21 -0.84 -12.48
N SER A 102 -11.97 -1.96 -11.80
CA SER A 102 -10.72 -2.74 -11.76
C SER A 102 -9.89 -2.76 -13.06
N PHE A 103 -8.58 -2.98 -12.94
CA PHE A 103 -7.65 -3.03 -14.07
C PHE A 103 -8.14 -3.90 -15.24
N ASP A 104 -8.77 -5.04 -14.96
CA ASP A 104 -9.37 -5.91 -15.97
C ASP A 104 -10.46 -5.20 -16.79
N ALA A 105 -11.31 -4.40 -16.15
CA ALA A 105 -12.34 -3.62 -16.82
C ALA A 105 -11.73 -2.51 -17.69
N ILE A 106 -10.67 -1.84 -17.23
CA ILE A 106 -9.96 -0.84 -18.03
C ILE A 106 -9.28 -1.49 -19.24
N ALA A 107 -8.66 -2.65 -19.05
CA ALA A 107 -8.04 -3.41 -20.13
C ALA A 107 -9.08 -3.85 -21.17
N GLU A 108 -10.26 -4.28 -20.74
CA GLU A 108 -11.37 -4.62 -21.62
C GLU A 108 -11.90 -3.38 -22.38
N LEU A 109 -12.04 -2.22 -21.72
CA LEU A 109 -12.44 -0.97 -22.37
C LEU A 109 -11.43 -0.52 -23.43
N ILE A 110 -10.13 -0.65 -23.17
CA ILE A 110 -9.07 -0.36 -24.15
C ILE A 110 -9.14 -1.37 -25.31
N ALA A 111 -9.23 -2.67 -25.00
CA ALA A 111 -9.29 -3.73 -26.01
C ALA A 111 -10.55 -3.64 -26.90
N THR A 112 -11.67 -3.17 -26.34
CA THR A 112 -12.93 -2.96 -27.06
C THR A 112 -13.04 -1.59 -27.72
N GLY A 113 -12.01 -0.73 -27.60
CA GLY A 113 -11.95 0.59 -28.21
C GLY A 113 -12.88 1.63 -27.58
N LYS A 114 -13.35 1.40 -26.35
CA LYS A 114 -14.23 2.29 -25.57
C LYS A 114 -13.43 3.18 -24.61
N THR A 115 -12.29 3.70 -25.07
CA THR A 115 -11.36 4.50 -24.28
C THR A 115 -11.96 5.84 -23.83
N ASP A 116 -12.94 6.37 -24.56
CA ASP A 116 -13.68 7.60 -24.21
C ASP A 116 -14.61 7.44 -22.99
N GLN A 117 -14.86 6.20 -22.56
CA GLN A 117 -15.69 5.91 -21.38
C GLN A 117 -14.87 5.77 -20.09
N ILE A 118 -13.54 5.94 -20.17
CA ILE A 118 -12.69 5.83 -18.99
C ILE A 118 -12.86 7.12 -18.16
N PRO A 119 -13.39 7.02 -16.92
CA PRO A 119 -13.61 8.19 -16.08
C PRO A 119 -12.29 8.88 -15.74
N GLY A 120 -12.27 10.21 -15.79
CA GLY A 120 -11.11 11.05 -15.41
C GLY A 120 -10.08 11.31 -16.51
N ILE A 121 -10.22 10.74 -17.72
CA ILE A 121 -9.35 11.09 -18.85
C ILE A 121 -9.83 12.40 -19.49
N ARG A 122 -8.95 13.39 -19.52
CA ARG A 122 -9.17 14.64 -20.26
C ARG A 122 -8.81 14.42 -21.72
N GLU A 123 -9.71 14.80 -22.63
CA GLU A 123 -9.39 14.85 -24.06
C GLU A 123 -8.27 15.88 -24.29
N ILE A 124 -7.10 15.41 -24.74
CA ILE A 124 -6.01 16.27 -25.16
C ILE A 124 -6.15 16.47 -26.68
N PRO A 125 -6.51 17.67 -27.16
CA PRO A 125 -6.59 17.92 -28.59
C PRO A 125 -5.21 17.73 -29.23
N LEU A 126 -5.18 17.21 -30.47
CA LEU A 126 -3.97 17.15 -31.31
C LEU A 126 -3.56 18.56 -31.83
N GLN A 127 -3.59 19.56 -30.97
CA GLN A 127 -3.24 20.94 -31.29
C GLN A 127 -2.11 21.41 -30.38
N ILE A 128 -1.14 22.10 -30.96
CA ILE A 128 -0.08 22.75 -30.19
C ILE A 128 -0.64 23.99 -29.48
N ASN A 129 -0.27 24.20 -28.21
CA ASN A 129 -0.71 25.37 -27.47
C ASN A 129 -0.22 26.66 -28.17
N GLU A 130 -1.16 27.56 -28.51
CA GLU A 130 -0.88 28.83 -29.18
C GLU A 130 -0.44 29.94 -28.21
N GLN A 131 -0.56 29.71 -26.90
CA GLN A 131 -0.17 30.69 -25.90
C GLN A 131 1.36 30.87 -25.87
N PRO A 132 1.86 32.10 -25.65
CA PRO A 132 3.28 32.34 -25.48
C PRO A 132 3.80 31.61 -24.24
N PRO A 133 5.08 31.16 -24.25
CA PRO A 133 5.67 30.44 -23.14
C PRO A 133 5.66 31.28 -21.86
N SER A 134 5.50 30.62 -20.70
CA SER A 134 5.56 31.27 -19.40
C SER A 134 6.94 31.89 -19.16
N GLN A 135 6.98 33.12 -18.62
CA GLN A 135 8.22 33.80 -18.25
C GLN A 135 8.59 33.49 -16.79
N ALA A 136 9.89 33.40 -16.50
CA ALA A 136 10.38 33.21 -15.14
C ALA A 136 10.19 34.50 -14.32
N VAL A 137 9.43 34.42 -13.23
CA VAL A 137 9.09 35.58 -12.37
C VAL A 137 10.04 35.71 -11.16
N LEU A 138 10.80 34.66 -10.84
CA LEU A 138 11.68 34.64 -9.68
C LEU A 138 13.07 35.22 -10.00
N ASP A 139 13.55 36.09 -9.12
CA ASP A 139 14.93 36.56 -9.14
C ASP A 139 15.91 35.39 -8.94
N ARG A 140 16.96 35.39 -9.74
CA ARG A 140 18.02 34.38 -9.60
C ARG A 140 18.73 34.63 -8.26
N PRO A 141 18.81 33.62 -7.36
CA PRO A 141 19.53 33.79 -6.12
C PRO A 141 21.00 34.12 -6.42
N LEU A 142 21.48 35.19 -5.79
CA LEU A 142 22.86 35.63 -5.90
C LEU A 142 23.80 34.57 -5.35
N LYS A 143 24.99 34.51 -5.92
CA LYS A 143 26.02 33.62 -5.41
C LYS A 143 26.53 34.14 -4.07
N PRO A 144 26.93 33.25 -3.14
CA PRO A 144 27.33 33.65 -1.78
C PRO A 144 28.60 34.52 -1.74
N TRP A 145 29.37 34.60 -2.84
CA TRP A 145 30.56 35.45 -2.99
C TRP A 145 30.27 36.80 -3.67
N GLU A 146 29.02 37.09 -4.02
CA GLU A 146 28.59 38.38 -4.61
C GLU A 146 28.12 39.39 -3.54
N ARG A 147 28.51 39.18 -2.27
CA ARG A 147 28.31 40.13 -1.16
C ARG A 147 29.53 41.02 -0.94
#